data_AF-A0A7C6A7K6-F1
#
_entry.id   AF-A0A7C6A7K6-F1
#
_cell.length_a   1.000
_cell.length_b   1.000
_cell.length_c   1.000
_cell.angle_alpha   90.00
_cell.angle_beta   90.00
_cell.angle_gamma   90.00
#
_symmetry.space_group_name_H-M   'P 1'
#
loop_
_entity.id
_entity.type
_entity.pdbx_description
1 polymer ?
#
loop_
_entity_poly.entity_id
_entity_poly.type
_entity_poly.pdbx_seq_one_letter_code
_entity_poly.pdbx_strand_id
1 'polypeptide(L)'
;SLSSFVWDYTFKITAFLPFISMLFAFLMLYTVGGAQALKKHWVAAMLSGLVLSLTALFLAYSRIAPVEIIGILSGLATMFFVYFYYKNGSNATKNQTFFQKDLLVASSPFILLILLSFVVNMHSVKLYLSNLLNHYEVITVFADKKEDLNILSSVWFLIMVVSLLSIFILKPTANQLNNTVKLWLKRIWGPFLAYSLFFSVAYIMAWSGMDVIDGKLLPTANFAQNNMDIIIAQGFAQSFGSFYPLVAPFLGLIGAFVGGSATASNVLFAKIQWEATISTVGINSFMWIYAAHAVGGGIASAITPSKITNAAATIGVGGKEEAQFIKATILPVLFMCLLVGILSMIFIYL
;
A
#
# COMPACT_ATOMS: atom_id res chain seq x y z
N SER A 1 0.21 7.31 -22.05
CA SER A 1 0.60 8.44 -21.18
C SER A 1 0.75 7.95 -19.75
N LEU A 2 1.37 8.72 -18.84
CA LEU A 2 1.43 8.36 -17.41
C LEU A 2 0.02 8.20 -16.81
N SER A 3 -0.92 9.05 -17.20
CA SER A 3 -2.32 8.95 -16.75
C SER A 3 -2.99 7.66 -17.17
N SER A 4 -2.78 7.19 -18.41
CA SER A 4 -3.36 5.92 -18.88
C SER A 4 -2.77 4.74 -18.14
N PHE A 5 -1.46 4.76 -17.87
CA PHE A 5 -0.78 3.74 -17.06
C PHE A 5 -1.38 3.65 -15.66
N VAL A 6 -1.51 4.79 -14.97
CA VAL A 6 -2.02 4.83 -13.58
C VAL A 6 -3.44 4.26 -13.51
N TRP A 7 -4.32 4.64 -14.44
CA TRP A 7 -5.70 4.15 -14.46
C TRP A 7 -5.80 2.67 -14.81
N ASP A 8 -5.04 2.21 -15.79
CA ASP A 8 -5.01 0.80 -16.19
C ASP A 8 -4.46 -0.09 -15.07
N TYR A 9 -3.39 0.36 -14.42
CA TYR A 9 -2.79 -0.30 -13.26
C TYR A 9 -3.77 -0.36 -12.08
N THR A 10 -4.44 0.75 -11.78
CA THR A 10 -5.46 0.83 -10.72
C THR A 10 -6.59 -0.15 -10.97
N PHE A 11 -7.14 -0.16 -12.20
CA PHE A 11 -8.21 -1.08 -12.57
C PHE A 11 -7.79 -2.53 -12.34
N LYS A 12 -6.60 -2.93 -12.82
CA LYS A 12 -6.10 -4.29 -12.65
C LYS A 12 -5.85 -4.66 -11.19
N ILE A 13 -5.35 -3.75 -10.35
CA ILE A 13 -5.26 -3.98 -8.89
C ILE A 13 -6.66 -4.24 -8.32
N THR A 14 -7.64 -3.40 -8.67
CA THR A 14 -9.00 -3.54 -8.15
C THR A 14 -9.72 -4.81 -8.63
N ALA A 15 -9.34 -5.36 -9.77
CA ALA A 15 -9.89 -6.63 -10.26
C ALA A 15 -9.55 -7.84 -9.38
N PHE A 16 -8.44 -7.80 -8.63
CA PHE A 16 -8.11 -8.84 -7.64
C PHE A 16 -8.88 -8.69 -6.32
N LEU A 17 -9.36 -7.48 -6.00
CA LEU A 17 -9.93 -7.17 -4.69
C LEU A 17 -11.18 -7.96 -4.30
N PRO A 18 -12.10 -8.39 -5.21
CA PRO A 18 -13.29 -9.13 -4.81
C PRO A 18 -12.98 -10.37 -3.95
N PHE A 19 -12.04 -11.19 -4.41
CA PHE A 19 -11.63 -12.40 -3.67
C PHE A 19 -10.82 -12.07 -2.43
N ILE A 20 -9.88 -11.13 -2.55
CA ILE A 20 -8.93 -10.81 -1.47
C ILE A 20 -9.62 -10.08 -0.31
N SER A 21 -10.52 -9.13 -0.59
CA SER A 21 -11.22 -8.36 0.44
C SER A 21 -12.15 -9.22 1.27
N MET A 22 -12.83 -10.20 0.65
CA MET A 22 -13.64 -11.18 1.35
C MET A 22 -12.78 -12.06 2.28
N LEU A 23 -11.65 -12.56 1.78
CA LEU A 23 -10.72 -13.36 2.59
C LEU A 23 -10.16 -12.56 3.77
N PHE A 24 -9.84 -11.28 3.58
CA PHE A 24 -9.47 -10.39 4.67
C PHE A 24 -10.58 -10.23 5.70
N ALA A 25 -11.82 -10.02 5.26
CA ALA A 25 -12.96 -9.90 6.17
C ALA A 25 -13.17 -11.18 7.00
N PHE A 26 -13.04 -12.36 6.37
CA PHE A 26 -13.11 -13.64 7.08
C PHE A 26 -11.94 -13.84 8.03
N LEU A 27 -10.71 -13.49 7.62
CA LEU A 27 -9.54 -13.58 8.48
C LEU A 27 -9.71 -12.70 9.72
N MET A 28 -10.12 -11.44 9.55
CA MET A 28 -10.39 -10.53 10.66
C MET A 28 -11.46 -11.06 11.61
N LEU A 29 -12.56 -11.57 11.08
CA LEU A 29 -13.65 -12.14 11.89
C LEU A 29 -13.18 -13.38 12.67
N TYR A 30 -12.37 -14.23 12.05
CA TYR A 30 -11.77 -15.39 12.70
C TYR A 30 -10.75 -14.99 13.78
N THR A 31 -9.90 -14.00 13.53
CA THR A 31 -8.90 -13.53 14.49
C THR A 31 -9.56 -12.90 15.73
N VAL A 32 -10.67 -12.18 15.57
CA VAL A 32 -11.34 -11.50 16.68
C VAL A 32 -12.28 -12.43 17.45
N GLY A 33 -13.08 -13.24 16.76
CA GLY A 33 -14.17 -14.01 17.39
C GLY A 33 -14.10 -15.53 17.17
N GLY A 34 -13.00 -16.03 16.60
CA GLY A 34 -12.78 -17.44 16.35
C GLY A 34 -13.74 -18.06 15.32
N ALA A 35 -13.74 -19.39 15.25
CA ALA A 35 -14.59 -20.14 14.32
C ALA A 35 -16.10 -19.94 14.56
N GLN A 36 -16.51 -19.65 15.80
CA GLN A 36 -17.91 -19.43 16.14
C GLN A 36 -18.41 -18.10 15.57
N ALA A 37 -17.65 -17.01 15.71
CA ALA A 37 -18.01 -15.73 15.10
C ALA A 37 -18.04 -15.82 13.58
N LEU A 38 -17.09 -16.54 12.96
CA LEU A 38 -17.08 -16.79 11.53
C LEU A 38 -18.38 -17.48 11.09
N LYS A 39 -18.81 -18.56 11.74
CA LYS A 39 -20.07 -19.25 11.42
C LYS A 39 -21.30 -18.37 11.58
N LYS A 40 -21.30 -17.46 12.57
CA LYS A 40 -22.45 -16.60 12.87
C LYS A 40 -22.54 -15.37 11.94
N HIS A 41 -21.41 -14.78 11.57
CA HIS A 41 -21.34 -13.50 10.88
C HIS A 41 -20.67 -13.57 9.50
N TRP A 42 -20.51 -14.76 8.92
CA TRP A 42 -19.91 -14.92 7.58
C TRP A 42 -20.61 -14.09 6.50
N VAL A 43 -21.94 -13.97 6.54
CA VAL A 43 -22.69 -13.17 5.54
C VAL A 43 -22.29 -11.69 5.61
N ALA A 44 -22.17 -11.14 6.82
CA ALA A 44 -21.75 -9.75 7.02
C ALA A 44 -20.29 -9.54 6.57
N ALA A 45 -19.41 -10.48 6.85
CA ALA A 45 -18.02 -10.45 6.40
C ALA A 45 -17.91 -10.53 4.86
N MET A 46 -18.66 -11.43 4.24
CA MET A 46 -18.70 -11.56 2.78
C MET A 46 -19.21 -10.28 2.12
N LEU A 47 -20.36 -9.77 2.57
CA LEU A 47 -20.96 -8.56 2.00
C LEU A 47 -20.10 -7.32 2.24
N SER A 48 -19.47 -7.18 3.41
CA SER A 48 -18.57 -6.04 3.67
C SER A 48 -17.33 -6.07 2.77
N GLY A 49 -16.74 -7.25 2.53
CA GLY A 49 -15.65 -7.43 1.57
C GLY A 49 -16.08 -7.15 0.13
N LEU A 50 -17.27 -7.60 -0.26
CA LEU A 50 -17.84 -7.31 -1.59
C LEU A 50 -18.11 -5.82 -1.77
N VAL A 51 -18.75 -5.14 -0.81
CA VAL A 51 -18.98 -3.70 -0.87
C VAL A 51 -17.67 -2.93 -1.02
N LEU A 52 -16.62 -3.32 -0.29
CA LEU A 52 -15.30 -2.70 -0.41
C LEU A 52 -14.77 -2.85 -1.84
N SER A 53 -14.72 -4.09 -2.32
CA SER A 53 -14.14 -4.41 -3.62
C SER A 53 -14.92 -3.84 -4.81
N LEU A 54 -16.25 -3.94 -4.80
CA LEU A 54 -17.12 -3.46 -5.87
C LEU A 54 -17.13 -1.94 -5.93
N THR A 55 -17.09 -1.26 -4.78
CA THR A 55 -16.96 0.20 -4.74
C THR A 55 -15.60 0.62 -5.32
N ALA A 56 -14.51 -0.05 -4.94
CA ALA A 56 -13.19 0.25 -5.47
C ALA A 56 -13.12 0.01 -6.99
N LEU A 57 -13.66 -1.12 -7.47
CA LEU A 57 -13.70 -1.48 -8.89
C LEU A 57 -14.56 -0.50 -9.70
N PHE A 58 -15.72 -0.10 -9.17
CA PHE A 58 -16.60 0.88 -9.79
C PHE A 58 -15.92 2.25 -9.92
N LEU A 59 -15.24 2.73 -8.86
CA LEU A 59 -14.51 3.99 -8.89
C LEU A 59 -13.30 3.93 -9.85
N ALA A 60 -12.60 2.81 -9.88
CA ALA A 60 -11.49 2.59 -10.81
C ALA A 60 -11.94 2.57 -12.28
N TYR A 61 -13.09 1.95 -12.55
CA TYR A 61 -13.67 1.88 -13.89
C TYR A 61 -14.25 3.23 -14.35
N SER A 62 -15.04 3.88 -13.49
CA SER A 62 -15.76 5.12 -13.83
C SER A 62 -14.87 6.37 -13.86
N ARG A 63 -13.70 6.33 -13.21
CA ARG A 63 -12.73 7.43 -13.14
C ARG A 63 -13.29 8.74 -12.57
N ILE A 64 -14.34 8.64 -11.74
CA ILE A 64 -15.05 9.79 -11.16
C ILE A 64 -14.20 10.46 -10.06
N ALA A 65 -13.41 9.67 -9.33
CA ALA A 65 -12.63 10.12 -8.19
C ALA A 65 -11.12 9.99 -8.47
N PRO A 66 -10.25 10.86 -7.94
CA PRO A 66 -8.80 10.64 -7.97
C PRO A 66 -8.42 9.26 -7.44
N VAL A 67 -7.39 8.66 -8.04
CA VAL A 67 -6.94 7.30 -7.73
C VAL A 67 -6.52 7.18 -6.27
N GLU A 68 -5.94 8.24 -5.74
CA GLU A 68 -5.43 8.35 -4.38
C GLU A 68 -6.51 8.22 -3.30
N ILE A 69 -7.78 8.49 -3.62
CA ILE A 69 -8.89 8.44 -2.66
C ILE A 69 -9.82 7.24 -2.83
N ILE A 70 -9.61 6.39 -3.86
CA ILE A 70 -10.47 5.23 -4.13
C ILE A 70 -10.56 4.31 -2.89
N GLY A 71 -9.43 4.04 -2.24
CA GLY A 71 -9.38 3.20 -1.04
C GLY A 71 -10.10 3.82 0.17
N ILE A 72 -10.12 5.15 0.28
CA ILE A 72 -10.83 5.86 1.34
C ILE A 72 -12.35 5.75 1.12
N LEU A 73 -12.79 6.03 -0.11
CA LEU A 73 -14.22 5.98 -0.47
C LEU A 73 -14.78 4.56 -0.37
N SER A 74 -14.02 3.54 -0.79
CA SER A 74 -14.44 2.14 -0.63
C SER A 74 -14.52 1.72 0.83
N GLY A 75 -13.55 2.12 1.66
CA GLY A 75 -13.60 1.89 3.10
C GLY A 75 -14.81 2.56 3.78
N LEU A 76 -15.10 3.82 3.43
CA LEU A 76 -16.28 4.54 3.92
C LEU A 76 -17.59 3.87 3.51
N ALA A 77 -17.70 3.42 2.26
CA ALA A 77 -18.86 2.67 1.79
C ALA A 77 -19.07 1.38 2.60
N THR A 78 -17.99 0.65 2.89
CA THR A 78 -18.04 -0.53 3.76
C THR A 78 -18.46 -0.18 5.19
N MET A 79 -17.98 0.92 5.76
CA MET A 79 -18.40 1.38 7.10
C MET A 79 -19.90 1.68 7.14
N PHE A 80 -20.43 2.42 6.15
CA PHE A 80 -21.85 2.70 6.05
C PHE A 80 -22.66 1.40 5.90
N PHE A 81 -22.22 0.48 5.05
CA PHE A 81 -22.88 -0.81 4.87
C PHE A 81 -22.97 -1.59 6.19
N VAL A 82 -21.85 -1.77 6.90
CA VAL A 82 -21.81 -2.50 8.18
C VAL A 82 -22.73 -1.83 9.20
N TYR A 83 -22.71 -0.49 9.28
CA TYR A 83 -23.59 0.26 10.17
C TYR A 83 -25.08 -0.02 9.89
N PHE A 84 -25.54 0.12 8.65
CA PHE A 84 -26.94 -0.10 8.30
C PHE A 84 -27.35 -1.57 8.44
N TYR A 85 -26.45 -2.50 8.11
CA TYR A 85 -26.69 -3.93 8.24
C TYR A 85 -27.00 -4.32 9.70
N TYR A 86 -26.18 -3.89 10.65
CA TYR A 86 -26.39 -4.20 12.06
C TYR A 86 -27.46 -3.34 12.73
N LYS A 87 -27.67 -2.10 12.27
CA LYS A 87 -28.79 -1.27 12.72
C LYS A 87 -30.15 -1.90 12.40
N ASN A 88 -30.28 -2.51 11.23
CA ASN A 88 -31.52 -3.18 10.84
C ASN A 88 -31.67 -4.58 11.47
N GLY A 89 -30.56 -5.24 11.84
CA GLY A 89 -30.54 -6.59 12.40
C GLY A 89 -30.66 -6.69 13.92
N SER A 90 -30.46 -5.60 14.66
CA SER A 90 -30.58 -5.59 16.12
C SER A 90 -31.84 -4.88 16.59
N ASN A 91 -32.67 -5.56 17.38
CA ASN A 91 -33.54 -4.97 18.41
C ASN A 91 -32.72 -4.30 19.54
N ALA A 92 -31.57 -3.69 19.20
CA ALA A 92 -30.69 -3.05 20.17
C ALA A 92 -31.35 -1.78 20.68
N THR A 93 -31.44 -1.73 22.00
CA THR A 93 -31.91 -0.65 22.85
C THR A 93 -31.45 0.72 22.33
N LYS A 94 -32.43 1.60 22.12
CA LYS A 94 -32.39 2.98 21.61
C LYS A 94 -31.47 3.98 22.36
N ASN A 95 -30.60 3.55 23.27
CA ASN A 95 -29.94 4.45 24.23
C ASN A 95 -28.45 4.75 23.99
N GLN A 96 -27.90 4.49 22.81
CA GLN A 96 -26.61 5.09 22.44
C GLN A 96 -26.86 6.31 21.56
N THR A 97 -26.70 7.48 22.17
CA THR A 97 -26.87 8.78 21.52
C THR A 97 -26.00 8.88 20.27
N PHE A 98 -26.67 9.23 19.18
CA PHE A 98 -26.24 9.10 17.79
C PHE A 98 -24.95 9.86 17.42
N PHE A 99 -24.45 10.78 18.24
CA PHE A 99 -23.29 11.61 17.92
C PHE A 99 -22.65 12.08 19.24
N GLN A 100 -21.69 11.31 19.75
CA GLN A 100 -20.88 11.78 20.87
C GLN A 100 -19.86 12.80 20.33
N LYS A 101 -19.92 14.03 20.83
CA LYS A 101 -18.98 15.10 20.48
C LYS A 101 -17.53 14.65 20.66
N ASP A 102 -17.28 13.85 21.70
CA ASP A 102 -15.95 13.31 22.00
C ASP A 102 -15.44 12.35 20.92
N LEU A 103 -16.34 11.55 20.32
CA LEU A 103 -15.99 10.65 19.21
C LEU A 103 -15.62 11.44 17.94
N LEU A 104 -16.34 12.53 17.66
CA LEU A 104 -16.01 13.42 16.54
C LEU A 104 -14.66 14.13 16.73
N VAL A 105 -14.41 14.65 17.94
CA VAL A 105 -13.14 15.29 18.27
C VAL A 105 -12.00 14.28 18.19
N ALA A 106 -12.19 13.06 18.71
CA ALA A 106 -11.19 12.00 18.62
C ALA A 106 -10.91 11.53 17.18
N SER A 107 -11.94 11.53 16.32
CA SER A 107 -11.83 11.15 14.91
C SER A 107 -11.36 12.31 14.01
N SER A 108 -11.23 13.52 14.55
CA SER A 108 -10.90 14.72 13.78
C SER A 108 -9.60 14.64 12.96
N PRO A 109 -8.49 14.00 13.41
CA PRO A 109 -7.29 13.88 12.58
C PRO A 109 -7.55 13.07 11.31
N PHE A 110 -8.34 12.00 11.42
CA PHE A 110 -8.67 11.15 10.28
C PHE A 110 -9.61 11.85 9.30
N ILE A 111 -10.61 12.56 9.82
CA ILE A 111 -11.54 13.36 9.01
C ILE A 111 -10.78 14.47 8.27
N LEU A 112 -9.89 15.19 8.96
CA LEU A 112 -9.05 16.21 8.35
C LEU A 112 -8.15 15.63 7.26
N LEU A 113 -7.53 14.48 7.50
CA LEU A 113 -6.71 13.81 6.50
C LEU A 113 -7.50 13.46 5.24
N ILE A 114 -8.71 12.92 5.39
CA ILE A 114 -9.58 12.59 4.25
C ILE A 114 -9.93 13.85 3.46
N LEU A 115 -10.39 14.91 4.13
CA LEU A 115 -10.79 16.15 3.48
C LEU A 115 -9.61 16.83 2.76
N LEU A 116 -8.48 16.94 3.44
CA LEU A 116 -7.29 17.59 2.90
C LEU A 116 -6.67 16.77 1.76
N SER A 117 -6.66 15.44 1.87
CA SER A 117 -6.26 14.55 0.78
C SER A 117 -7.18 14.68 -0.44
N PHE A 118 -8.50 14.78 -0.23
CA PHE A 118 -9.45 15.01 -1.31
C PHE A 118 -9.16 16.32 -2.05
N VAL A 119 -8.97 17.41 -1.31
CA VAL A 119 -8.69 18.74 -1.88
C VAL A 119 -7.36 18.77 -2.63
N VAL A 120 -6.28 18.26 -2.04
CA VAL A 120 -4.94 18.29 -2.64
C VAL A 120 -4.84 17.41 -3.88
N ASN A 121 -5.57 16.30 -3.95
CA ASN A 121 -5.57 15.42 -5.12
C ASN A 121 -6.54 15.86 -6.23
N MET A 122 -7.28 16.97 -6.07
CA MET A 122 -7.99 17.58 -7.20
C MET A 122 -6.97 18.08 -8.24
N HIS A 123 -7.22 17.79 -9.51
CA HIS A 123 -6.27 18.05 -10.61
C HIS A 123 -5.67 19.47 -10.59
N SER A 124 -6.52 20.49 -10.44
CA SER A 124 -6.10 21.91 -10.42
C SER A 124 -5.24 22.25 -9.22
N VAL A 125 -5.58 21.72 -8.03
CA VAL A 125 -4.87 21.99 -6.78
C VAL A 125 -3.52 21.29 -6.78
N LYS A 126 -3.49 20.04 -7.24
CA LYS A 126 -2.27 19.23 -7.35
C LYS A 126 -1.25 19.90 -8.26
N LEU A 127 -1.68 20.33 -9.44
CA LEU A 127 -0.81 21.05 -10.39
C LEU A 127 -0.30 22.37 -9.84
N TYR A 128 -1.15 23.11 -9.10
CA TYR A 128 -0.71 24.35 -8.46
C TYR A 128 0.35 24.09 -7.40
N LEU A 129 0.11 23.12 -6.51
CA LEU A 129 1.04 22.78 -5.43
C LEU A 129 2.37 22.22 -5.94
N SER A 130 2.34 21.38 -6.99
CA SER A 130 3.55 20.81 -7.60
C SER A 130 4.38 21.84 -8.37
N ASN A 131 3.79 22.96 -8.77
CA ASN A 131 4.50 24.02 -9.49
C ASN A 131 4.90 25.18 -8.56
N LEU A 132 4.48 25.16 -7.29
CA LEU A 132 4.69 26.29 -6.37
C LEU A 132 6.15 26.40 -5.93
N LEU A 133 6.81 25.27 -5.63
CA LEU A 133 8.23 25.24 -5.26
C LEU A 133 9.15 25.09 -6.48
N ASN A 134 8.71 24.35 -7.51
CA ASN A 134 9.39 24.22 -8.80
C ASN A 134 10.88 23.89 -8.63
N HIS A 135 11.79 24.87 -8.79
CA HIS A 135 13.24 24.62 -8.68
C HIS A 135 13.73 24.29 -7.25
N TYR A 136 13.01 24.67 -6.20
CA TYR A 136 13.46 24.46 -4.81
C TYR A 136 13.26 23.04 -4.30
N GLU A 137 12.39 22.25 -4.95
CA GLU A 137 12.12 20.85 -4.58
C GLU A 137 12.79 19.83 -5.50
N VAL A 138 13.46 20.30 -6.56
CA VAL A 138 14.21 19.45 -7.49
C VAL A 138 15.64 19.30 -6.99
N ILE A 139 15.99 18.07 -6.61
CA ILE A 139 17.35 17.73 -6.19
C ILE A 139 18.08 17.13 -7.38
N THR A 140 19.29 17.62 -7.65
CA THR A 140 20.18 16.96 -8.61
C THR A 140 20.98 15.90 -7.89
N VAL A 141 20.74 14.65 -8.25
CA VAL A 141 21.44 13.46 -7.80
C VAL A 141 22.60 13.18 -8.77
N PHE A 142 23.41 12.17 -8.45
CA PHE A 142 24.53 11.69 -9.25
C PHE A 142 24.23 11.61 -10.77
N ALA A 143 25.20 12.06 -11.58
CA ALA A 143 25.16 12.10 -13.04
C ALA A 143 23.99 12.92 -13.65
N ASP A 144 23.85 14.17 -13.20
CA ASP A 144 22.86 15.16 -13.66
C ASP A 144 21.39 14.71 -13.58
N LYS A 145 21.12 13.68 -12.77
CA LYS A 145 19.78 13.13 -12.62
C LYS A 145 18.97 14.03 -11.70
N LYS A 146 17.97 14.70 -12.25
CA LYS A 146 17.05 15.55 -11.49
C LYS A 146 15.89 14.71 -10.94
N GLU A 147 15.71 14.75 -9.63
CA GLU A 147 14.58 14.13 -8.93
C GLU A 147 13.71 15.22 -8.32
N ASP A 148 12.45 15.25 -8.70
CA ASP A 148 11.44 16.15 -8.15
C ASP A 148 10.79 15.49 -6.92
N LEU A 149 10.99 16.08 -5.75
CA LEU A 149 10.42 15.57 -4.51
C LEU A 149 8.91 15.81 -4.38
N ASN A 150 8.38 16.77 -5.13
CA ASN A 150 6.97 17.17 -5.14
C ASN A 150 6.38 17.24 -3.72
N ILE A 151 7.03 18.03 -2.86
CA ILE A 151 6.87 17.95 -1.40
C ILE A 151 5.44 18.32 -1.00
N LEU A 152 4.89 19.39 -1.57
CA LEU A 152 3.60 19.93 -1.16
C LEU A 152 2.40 19.09 -1.59
N SER A 153 2.51 18.37 -2.70
CA SER A 153 1.45 17.46 -3.14
C SER A 153 1.65 16.03 -2.65
N SER A 154 2.76 15.74 -1.96
CA SER A 154 3.05 14.43 -1.38
C SER A 154 2.16 14.11 -0.18
N VAL A 155 1.59 12.90 -0.16
CA VAL A 155 0.72 12.41 0.93
C VAL A 155 1.43 12.47 2.29
N TRP A 156 2.75 12.27 2.34
CA TRP A 156 3.52 12.31 3.58
C TRP A 156 3.56 13.71 4.21
N PHE A 157 3.67 14.74 3.38
CA PHE A 157 3.59 16.13 3.83
C PHE A 157 2.19 16.44 4.38
N LEU A 158 1.14 15.93 3.73
CA LEU A 158 -0.24 16.11 4.21
C LEU A 158 -0.45 15.46 5.58
N ILE A 159 0.11 14.27 5.82
CA ILE A 159 0.05 13.61 7.13
C ILE A 159 0.73 14.47 8.20
N MET A 160 1.89 15.07 7.90
CA MET A 160 2.57 15.99 8.82
C MET A 160 1.71 17.23 9.11
N VAL A 161 1.16 17.88 8.08
CA VAL A 161 0.29 19.06 8.24
C VAL A 161 -0.93 18.72 9.09
N VAL A 162 -1.61 17.61 8.81
CA VAL A 162 -2.78 17.17 9.57
C VAL A 162 -2.42 16.85 11.02
N SER A 163 -1.25 16.25 11.27
CA SER A 163 -0.77 15.99 12.63
C SER A 163 -0.57 17.28 13.42
N LEU A 164 -0.02 18.33 12.79
CA LEU A 164 0.14 19.65 13.40
C LEU A 164 -1.20 20.34 13.64
N LEU A 165 -2.10 20.33 12.65
CA LEU A 165 -3.44 20.91 12.78
C LEU A 165 -4.26 20.23 13.88
N SER A 166 -4.08 18.93 14.06
CA SER A 166 -4.78 18.14 15.07
C SER A 166 -4.43 18.57 16.51
N ILE A 167 -3.27 19.19 16.75
CA ILE A 167 -2.89 19.71 18.07
C ILE A 167 -3.87 20.78 18.54
N PHE A 168 -4.33 21.66 17.63
CA PHE A 168 -5.27 22.73 17.96
C PHE A 168 -6.68 22.21 18.30
N ILE A 169 -7.06 21.06 17.73
CA ILE A 169 -8.38 20.45 17.94
C ILE A 169 -8.37 19.57 19.19
N LEU A 170 -7.37 18.69 19.32
CA LEU A 170 -7.24 17.74 20.43
C LEU A 170 -6.79 18.41 21.73
N LYS A 171 -6.10 19.55 21.64
CA LYS A 171 -5.58 20.33 22.79
C LYS A 171 -4.87 19.45 23.83
N PRO A 172 -3.82 18.70 23.43
CA PRO A 172 -3.11 17.84 24.36
C PRO A 172 -2.39 18.66 25.43
N THR A 173 -2.23 18.08 26.62
CA THR A 173 -1.40 18.65 27.68
C THR A 173 0.08 18.67 27.28
N ALA A 174 0.88 19.57 27.86
CA ALA A 174 2.32 19.65 27.60
C ALA A 174 3.05 18.32 27.89
N ASN A 175 2.60 17.60 28.93
CA ASN A 175 3.12 16.27 29.26
C ASN A 175 2.83 15.25 28.17
N GLN A 176 1.61 15.23 27.64
CA GLN A 176 1.25 14.34 26.52
C GLN A 176 2.08 14.65 25.28
N LEU A 177 2.27 15.93 24.93
CA LEU A 177 3.07 16.32 23.77
C LEU A 177 4.54 15.90 23.92
N ASN A 178 5.14 16.16 25.09
CA ASN A 178 6.54 15.78 25.37
C ASN A 178 6.73 14.26 25.31
N ASN A 179 5.79 13.49 25.88
CA ASN A 179 5.82 12.04 25.81
C ASN A 179 5.72 11.54 24.38
N THR A 180 4.83 12.10 23.56
CA THR A 180 4.67 11.75 22.15
C THR A 180 5.93 12.05 21.34
N VAL A 181 6.56 13.22 21.53
CA VAL A 181 7.78 13.61 20.81
C VAL A 181 8.95 12.71 21.18
N LYS A 182 9.16 12.43 22.47
CA LYS A 182 10.19 11.48 22.94
C LYS A 182 9.99 10.09 22.36
N LEU A 183 8.74 9.63 22.31
CA LEU A 183 8.39 8.34 21.77
C LEU A 183 8.67 8.26 20.26
N TRP A 184 8.31 9.31 19.51
CA TRP A 184 8.58 9.41 18.09
C TRP A 184 10.09 9.45 17.78
N LEU A 185 10.86 10.28 18.49
CA LEU A 185 12.33 10.37 18.33
C LEU A 185 13.04 9.04 18.63
N LYS A 186 12.57 8.29 19.62
CA LYS A 186 13.11 6.95 19.91
C LYS A 186 12.82 5.95 18.79
N ARG A 187 11.67 6.08 18.12
CA ARG A 187 11.16 5.09 17.15
C ARG A 187 11.57 5.35 15.71
N ILE A 188 11.85 6.60 15.33
CA ILE A 188 12.12 6.96 13.93
C ILE A 188 13.32 6.22 13.32
N TRP A 189 14.36 5.94 14.11
CA TRP A 189 15.63 5.43 13.59
C TRP A 189 15.54 4.05 12.94
N GLY A 190 14.78 3.13 13.51
CA GLY A 190 14.65 1.76 12.97
C GLY A 190 14.05 1.77 11.55
N PRO A 191 12.83 2.31 11.37
CA PRO A 191 12.22 2.46 10.05
C PRO A 191 13.07 3.31 9.11
N PHE A 192 13.62 4.44 9.57
CA PHE A 192 14.45 5.31 8.74
C PHE A 192 15.63 4.56 8.13
N LEU A 193 16.44 3.87 8.95
CA LEU A 193 17.59 3.11 8.49
C LEU A 193 17.17 1.95 7.58
N ALA A 194 16.11 1.22 7.92
CA ALA A 194 15.62 0.11 7.11
C ALA A 194 15.18 0.57 5.71
N TYR A 195 14.39 1.64 5.63
CA TYR A 195 13.94 2.21 4.35
C TYR A 195 15.12 2.78 3.56
N SER A 196 16.03 3.53 4.19
CA SER A 196 17.21 4.09 3.52
C SER A 196 18.09 3.00 2.90
N LEU A 197 18.37 1.92 3.63
CA LEU A 197 19.15 0.80 3.11
C LEU A 197 18.41 0.06 2.00
N PHE A 198 17.11 -0.19 2.16
CA PHE A 198 16.30 -0.87 1.15
C PHE A 198 16.27 -0.10 -0.17
N PHE A 199 16.04 1.22 -0.13
CA PHE A 199 16.08 2.06 -1.32
C PHE A 199 17.49 2.23 -1.89
N SER A 200 18.53 2.22 -1.04
CA SER A 200 19.93 2.25 -1.52
C SER A 200 20.25 1.00 -2.34
N VAL A 201 19.84 -0.17 -1.86
CA VAL A 201 19.98 -1.44 -2.60
C VAL A 201 19.18 -1.40 -3.89
N ALA A 202 17.93 -0.95 -3.85
CA ALA A 202 17.10 -0.77 -5.04
C ALA A 202 17.75 0.13 -6.08
N TYR A 203 18.35 1.24 -5.63
CA TYR A 203 19.04 2.18 -6.50
C TYR A 203 20.27 1.54 -7.15
N ILE A 204 21.12 0.86 -6.36
CA ILE A 204 22.30 0.15 -6.89
C ILE A 204 21.88 -0.88 -7.94
N MET A 205 20.84 -1.67 -7.65
CA MET A 205 20.35 -2.69 -8.59
C MET A 205 19.83 -2.08 -9.88
N ALA A 206 18.99 -1.04 -9.79
CA ALA A 206 18.40 -0.36 -10.93
C ALA A 206 19.45 0.23 -11.89
N TRP A 207 20.52 0.82 -11.34
CA TRP A 207 21.56 1.53 -12.08
C TRP A 207 22.84 0.71 -12.30
N SER A 208 22.89 -0.55 -11.86
CA SER A 208 24.02 -1.44 -12.14
C SER A 208 24.22 -1.67 -13.65
N GLY A 209 25.47 -1.80 -14.11
CA GLY A 209 25.81 -1.96 -15.52
C GLY A 209 25.69 -0.68 -16.37
N MET A 210 25.47 0.48 -15.73
CA MET A 210 25.52 1.81 -16.35
C MET A 210 26.91 2.44 -16.13
N ASP A 211 27.29 3.38 -16.99
CA ASP A 211 28.52 4.18 -16.86
C ASP A 211 28.22 5.67 -16.99
N VAL A 212 29.12 6.52 -16.50
CA VAL A 212 28.99 7.98 -16.56
C VAL A 212 29.83 8.52 -17.71
N ILE A 213 29.16 8.91 -18.80
CA ILE A 213 29.79 9.52 -19.98
C ILE A 213 29.26 10.95 -20.08
N ASP A 214 30.16 11.94 -20.09
CA ASP A 214 29.83 13.37 -20.13
C ASP A 214 28.84 13.82 -19.03
N GLY A 215 29.02 13.29 -17.81
CA GLY A 215 28.17 13.61 -16.67
C GLY A 215 26.79 12.95 -16.68
N LYS A 216 26.48 12.09 -17.67
CA LYS A 216 25.20 11.38 -17.79
C LYS A 216 25.36 9.88 -17.60
N LEU A 217 24.41 9.28 -16.89
CA LEU A 217 24.29 7.83 -16.76
C LEU A 217 23.78 7.22 -18.07
N LEU A 218 24.63 6.44 -18.74
CA LEU A 218 24.29 5.74 -19.98
C LEU A 218 24.49 4.22 -19.84
N PRO A 219 23.67 3.41 -20.51
CA PRO A 219 23.85 1.96 -20.51
C PRO A 219 25.15 1.58 -21.23
N THR A 220 25.94 0.71 -20.60
CA THR A 220 27.14 0.14 -21.23
C THR A 220 26.78 -0.85 -22.33
N ALA A 221 27.75 -1.22 -23.17
CA ALA A 221 27.57 -2.27 -24.19
C ALA A 221 27.09 -3.61 -23.59
N ASN A 222 27.47 -3.90 -22.34
CA ASN A 222 27.11 -5.11 -21.62
C ASN A 222 26.02 -4.88 -20.55
N PHE A 223 25.22 -3.80 -20.68
CA PHE A 223 24.20 -3.45 -19.69
C PHE A 223 23.25 -4.61 -19.37
N ALA A 224 22.76 -5.32 -20.40
CA ALA A 224 21.84 -6.44 -20.20
C ALA A 224 22.47 -7.62 -19.42
N GLN A 225 23.79 -7.79 -19.51
CA GLN A 225 24.54 -8.88 -18.87
C GLN A 225 24.99 -8.52 -17.46
N ASN A 226 25.16 -7.23 -17.18
CA ASN A 226 25.72 -6.72 -15.92
C ASN A 226 24.68 -6.07 -15.01
N ASN A 227 23.48 -5.78 -15.50
CA ASN A 227 22.43 -5.19 -14.69
C ASN A 227 21.76 -6.24 -13.79
N MET A 228 21.82 -6.02 -12.48
CA MET A 228 21.31 -6.93 -11.47
C MET A 228 19.81 -7.23 -11.64
N ASP A 229 18.98 -6.24 -11.97
CA ASP A 229 17.55 -6.46 -12.16
C ASP A 229 17.26 -7.39 -13.35
N ILE A 230 17.99 -7.22 -14.46
CA ILE A 230 17.84 -8.06 -15.64
C ILE A 230 18.31 -9.49 -15.34
N ILE A 231 19.45 -9.66 -14.66
CA ILE A 231 19.96 -10.99 -14.28
C ILE A 231 18.95 -11.72 -13.39
N ILE A 232 18.42 -11.04 -12.36
CA ILE A 232 17.42 -11.61 -11.45
C ILE A 232 16.14 -11.97 -12.22
N ALA A 233 15.67 -11.07 -13.09
CA ALA A 233 14.50 -11.30 -13.92
C ALA A 233 14.66 -12.50 -14.86
N GLN A 234 15.83 -12.66 -15.49
CA GLN A 234 16.15 -13.81 -16.32
C GLN A 234 16.18 -15.11 -15.50
N GLY A 235 16.71 -15.07 -14.27
CA GLY A 235 16.66 -16.19 -13.34
C GLY A 235 15.22 -16.64 -13.04
N PHE A 236 14.32 -15.69 -12.77
CA PHE A 236 12.89 -15.98 -12.62
C PHE A 236 12.26 -16.51 -13.91
N ALA A 237 12.57 -15.90 -15.04
CA ALA A 237 12.02 -16.30 -16.34
C ALA A 237 12.42 -17.74 -16.71
N GLN A 238 13.69 -18.11 -16.50
CA GLN A 238 14.20 -19.46 -16.75
C GLN A 238 13.62 -20.49 -15.77
N SER A 239 13.41 -20.09 -14.51
CA SER A 239 12.91 -21.01 -13.48
C SER A 239 11.41 -21.29 -13.61
N PHE A 240 10.62 -20.27 -13.97
CA PHE A 240 9.16 -20.36 -13.93
C PHE A 240 8.50 -20.33 -15.31
N GLY A 241 9.15 -19.76 -16.33
CA GLY A 241 8.60 -19.68 -17.68
C GLY A 241 7.18 -19.13 -17.70
N SER A 242 6.26 -19.84 -18.35
CA SER A 242 4.84 -19.49 -18.41
C SER A 242 4.13 -19.49 -17.05
N PHE A 243 4.69 -20.12 -16.02
CA PHE A 243 4.14 -20.08 -14.65
C PHE A 243 4.56 -18.85 -13.86
N TYR A 244 5.34 -17.93 -14.43
CA TYR A 244 5.78 -16.70 -13.75
C TYR A 244 4.64 -15.87 -13.11
N PRO A 245 3.45 -15.71 -13.72
CA PRO A 245 2.35 -14.99 -13.07
C PRO A 245 1.92 -15.55 -11.71
N LEU A 246 2.12 -16.85 -11.46
CA LEU A 246 1.85 -17.47 -10.16
C LEU A 246 2.80 -16.97 -9.05
N VAL A 247 4.03 -16.61 -9.42
CA VAL A 247 5.11 -16.25 -8.50
C VAL A 247 5.21 -14.74 -8.29
N ALA A 248 4.84 -13.94 -9.30
CA ALA A 248 4.82 -12.48 -9.26
C ALA A 248 4.32 -11.84 -7.94
N PRO A 249 3.16 -12.24 -7.36
CA PRO A 249 2.68 -11.67 -6.10
C PRO A 249 3.58 -11.99 -4.89
N PHE A 250 4.33 -13.09 -4.91
CA PHE A 250 5.25 -13.45 -3.83
C PHE A 250 6.46 -12.53 -3.79
N LEU A 251 6.94 -12.05 -4.94
CA LEU A 251 7.97 -10.99 -4.96
C LEU A 251 7.44 -9.73 -4.28
N GLY A 252 6.17 -9.38 -4.54
CA GLY A 252 5.49 -8.27 -3.89
C GLY A 252 5.43 -8.43 -2.39
N LEU A 253 5.04 -9.63 -1.94
CA LEU A 253 4.98 -10.02 -0.53
C LEU A 253 6.35 -9.89 0.14
N ILE A 254 7.41 -10.45 -0.45
CA ILE A 254 8.75 -10.44 0.13
C ILE A 254 9.29 -9.01 0.22
N GLY A 255 9.18 -8.24 -0.87
CA GLY A 255 9.64 -6.85 -0.88
C GLY A 255 8.89 -5.98 0.12
N ALA A 256 7.58 -6.19 0.28
CA ALA A 256 6.80 -5.43 1.24
C ALA A 256 7.07 -5.88 2.68
N PHE A 257 7.23 -7.17 2.92
CA PHE A 257 7.52 -7.73 4.25
C PHE A 257 8.87 -7.27 4.78
N VAL A 258 9.92 -7.37 3.95
CA VAL A 258 11.28 -6.95 4.28
C VAL A 258 11.40 -5.43 4.28
N GLY A 259 10.90 -4.77 3.23
CA GLY A 259 10.99 -3.33 3.07
C GLY A 259 10.01 -2.54 3.93
N GLY A 260 9.02 -3.16 4.58
CA GLY A 260 8.03 -2.48 5.42
C GLY A 260 6.91 -1.74 4.66
N SER A 261 7.00 -1.63 3.33
CA SER A 261 6.07 -0.84 2.52
C SER A 261 5.78 -1.52 1.17
N ALA A 262 4.49 -1.55 0.80
CA ALA A 262 4.07 -2.00 -0.52
C ALA A 262 4.65 -1.10 -1.64
N THR A 263 4.72 0.22 -1.41
CA THR A 263 5.31 1.16 -2.37
C THR A 263 6.80 0.88 -2.57
N ALA A 264 7.54 0.61 -1.50
CA ALA A 264 8.96 0.27 -1.59
C ALA A 264 9.16 -1.02 -2.40
N SER A 265 8.34 -2.04 -2.14
CA SER A 265 8.33 -3.29 -2.92
C SER A 265 8.10 -3.04 -4.41
N ASN A 266 7.04 -2.28 -4.74
CA ASN A 266 6.65 -1.98 -6.11
C ASN A 266 7.76 -1.24 -6.86
N VAL A 267 8.47 -0.32 -6.20
CA VAL A 267 9.59 0.42 -6.81
C VAL A 267 10.79 -0.49 -7.02
N LEU A 268 11.18 -1.26 -6.00
CA LEU A 268 12.33 -2.17 -6.08
C LEU A 268 12.17 -3.20 -7.21
N PHE A 269 10.98 -3.80 -7.32
CA PHE A 269 10.76 -4.90 -8.26
C PHE A 269 10.18 -4.46 -9.60
N ALA A 270 9.91 -3.17 -9.84
CA ALA A 270 9.28 -2.71 -11.08
C ALA A 270 10.03 -3.20 -12.33
N LYS A 271 11.36 -3.00 -12.37
CA LYS A 271 12.20 -3.42 -13.49
C LYS A 271 12.33 -4.93 -13.59
N ILE A 272 12.50 -5.62 -12.45
CA ILE A 272 12.54 -7.09 -12.41
C ILE A 272 11.25 -7.69 -12.98
N GLN A 273 10.10 -7.17 -12.55
CA GLN A 273 8.78 -7.62 -13.03
C GLN A 273 8.62 -7.36 -14.53
N TRP A 274 9.06 -6.20 -15.02
CA TRP A 274 9.03 -5.85 -16.44
C TRP A 274 9.83 -6.84 -17.28
N GLU A 275 11.10 -7.03 -16.95
CA GLU A 275 12.02 -7.89 -17.70
C GLU A 275 11.61 -9.37 -17.64
N ALA A 276 11.15 -9.83 -16.47
CA ALA A 276 10.68 -11.21 -16.31
C ALA A 276 9.39 -11.45 -17.09
N THR A 277 8.48 -10.47 -17.14
CA THR A 277 7.25 -10.55 -17.92
C THR A 277 7.54 -10.66 -19.41
N ILE A 278 8.38 -9.77 -19.94
CA ILE A 278 8.74 -9.78 -21.37
C ILE A 278 9.39 -11.11 -21.75
N SER A 279 10.26 -11.63 -20.88
CA SER A 279 10.98 -12.90 -21.10
C SER A 279 10.12 -14.16 -20.93
N THR A 280 8.87 -14.04 -20.49
CA THR A 280 8.00 -15.20 -20.21
C THR A 280 6.66 -15.13 -20.95
N VAL A 281 5.77 -14.26 -20.51
CA VAL A 281 4.36 -14.20 -20.94
C VAL A 281 4.07 -12.99 -21.84
N GLY A 282 5.11 -12.24 -22.19
CA GLY A 282 5.06 -11.13 -23.13
C GLY A 282 4.64 -9.79 -22.53
N ILE A 283 4.99 -8.71 -23.23
CA ILE A 283 4.86 -7.32 -22.78
C ILE A 283 3.41 -6.93 -22.40
N ASN A 284 2.41 -7.47 -23.10
CA ASN A 284 0.99 -7.16 -22.88
C ASN A 284 0.49 -7.59 -21.50
N SER A 285 1.17 -8.55 -20.88
CA SER A 285 0.82 -9.13 -19.58
C SER A 285 1.39 -8.35 -18.39
N PHE A 286 2.31 -7.40 -18.64
CA PHE A 286 3.03 -6.71 -17.56
C PHE A 286 2.11 -6.01 -16.57
N MET A 287 1.04 -5.35 -17.04
CA MET A 287 0.13 -4.64 -16.16
C MET A 287 -0.60 -5.57 -15.19
N TRP A 288 -0.93 -6.80 -15.63
CA TRP A 288 -1.55 -7.81 -14.78
C TRP A 288 -0.57 -8.38 -13.76
N ILE A 289 0.65 -8.69 -14.20
CA ILE A 289 1.73 -9.15 -13.33
C ILE A 289 2.08 -8.10 -12.28
N TYR A 290 2.25 -6.84 -12.68
CA TYR A 290 2.61 -5.76 -11.78
C TYR A 290 1.47 -5.43 -10.81
N ALA A 291 0.21 -5.59 -11.23
CA ALA A 291 -0.94 -5.48 -10.35
C ALA A 291 -0.97 -6.63 -9.33
N ALA A 292 -0.75 -7.88 -9.76
CA ALA A 292 -0.63 -9.04 -8.86
C ALA A 292 0.49 -8.84 -7.84
N HIS A 293 1.66 -8.36 -8.28
CA HIS A 293 2.77 -7.96 -7.43
C HIS A 293 2.34 -6.95 -6.36
N ALA A 294 1.68 -5.87 -6.75
CA ALA A 294 1.23 -4.84 -5.81
C ALA A 294 0.16 -5.31 -4.85
N VAL A 295 -0.74 -6.20 -5.28
CA VAL A 295 -1.72 -6.82 -4.39
C VAL A 295 -0.99 -7.70 -3.38
N GLY A 296 -0.06 -8.55 -3.81
CA GLY A 296 0.80 -9.35 -2.92
C GLY A 296 1.56 -8.49 -1.91
N GLY A 297 2.14 -7.38 -2.37
CA GLY A 297 2.78 -6.39 -1.52
C GLY A 297 1.82 -5.72 -0.54
N GLY A 298 0.61 -5.36 -0.97
CA GLY A 298 -0.43 -4.80 -0.13
C GLY A 298 -0.87 -5.74 1.00
N ILE A 299 -1.12 -7.01 0.66
CA ILE A 299 -1.48 -8.08 1.61
C ILE A 299 -0.39 -8.20 2.69
N ALA A 300 0.87 -8.32 2.26
CA ALA A 300 2.00 -8.51 3.17
C ALA A 300 2.32 -7.25 3.98
N SER A 301 2.07 -6.07 3.42
CA SER A 301 2.37 -4.80 4.08
C SER A 301 1.63 -4.65 5.40
N ALA A 302 0.46 -5.28 5.56
CA ALA A 302 -0.30 -5.27 6.82
C ALA A 302 0.40 -6.04 7.95
N ILE A 303 1.22 -7.03 7.63
CA ILE A 303 1.89 -7.92 8.60
C ILE A 303 3.40 -7.68 8.69
N THR A 304 3.86 -6.51 8.24
CA THR A 304 5.27 -6.14 8.31
C THR A 304 5.73 -5.96 9.76
N PRO A 305 6.96 -6.39 10.10
CA PRO A 305 7.49 -6.19 11.45
C PRO A 305 7.43 -4.72 11.89
N SER A 306 7.79 -3.79 11.01
CA SER A 306 7.78 -2.35 11.32
C SER A 306 6.38 -1.82 11.68
N LYS A 307 5.33 -2.24 10.99
CA LYS A 307 3.95 -1.82 11.33
C LYS A 307 3.42 -2.52 12.57
N ILE A 308 3.73 -3.81 12.74
CA ILE A 308 3.33 -4.56 13.92
C ILE A 308 3.99 -3.98 15.17
N THR A 309 5.30 -3.72 15.14
CA THR A 309 6.01 -3.08 16.25
C THR A 309 5.43 -1.69 16.55
N ASN A 310 5.04 -0.91 15.54
CA ASN A 310 4.38 0.38 15.75
C ASN A 310 2.97 0.25 16.38
N ALA A 311 2.21 -0.78 16.02
CA ALA A 311 0.88 -1.04 16.59
C ALA A 311 0.96 -1.62 18.01
N ALA A 312 1.83 -2.61 18.25
CA ALA A 312 2.07 -3.21 19.56
C ALA A 312 2.42 -2.14 20.61
N ALA A 313 3.23 -1.18 20.18
CA ALA A 313 3.62 -0.01 20.91
C ALA A 313 2.48 0.90 21.40
N THR A 314 1.31 0.93 20.74
CA THR A 314 0.17 1.77 21.16
C THR A 314 -0.66 1.11 22.24
N ILE A 315 -0.59 -0.23 22.33
CA ILE A 315 -1.28 -1.04 23.34
C ILE A 315 -0.35 -1.56 24.44
N GLY A 316 0.93 -1.18 24.40
CA GLY A 316 1.90 -1.52 25.44
C GLY A 316 2.40 -2.97 25.43
N VAL A 317 2.33 -3.66 24.28
CA VAL A 317 2.86 -5.02 24.11
C VAL A 317 4.13 -5.00 23.26
N GLY A 318 4.89 -6.11 23.22
CA GLY A 318 6.11 -6.17 22.42
C GLY A 318 6.81 -7.52 22.45
N GLY A 319 7.56 -7.83 21.40
CA GLY A 319 8.33 -9.07 21.31
C GLY A 319 7.45 -10.31 21.13
N LYS A 320 6.97 -10.92 22.22
CA LYS A 320 6.27 -12.21 22.19
C LYS A 320 4.92 -12.12 21.47
N GLU A 321 4.13 -11.10 21.78
CA GLU A 321 2.81 -10.87 21.17
C GLU A 321 2.95 -10.52 19.69
N GLU A 322 3.97 -9.73 19.32
CA GLU A 322 4.30 -9.41 17.92
C GLU A 322 4.61 -10.69 17.14
N ALA A 323 5.49 -11.53 17.68
CA ALA A 323 5.86 -12.80 17.05
C ALA A 323 4.68 -13.76 16.95
N GLN A 324 3.80 -13.80 17.96
CA GLN A 324 2.59 -14.62 17.92
C GLN A 324 1.62 -14.15 16.84
N PHE A 325 1.44 -12.82 16.69
CA PHE A 325 0.61 -12.25 15.64
C PHE A 325 1.16 -12.61 14.25
N ILE A 326 2.46 -12.39 14.00
CA ILE A 326 3.11 -12.73 12.72
C ILE A 326 2.92 -14.21 12.38
N LYS A 327 3.17 -15.10 13.36
CA LYS A 327 3.00 -16.55 13.18
C LYS A 327 1.56 -16.94 12.85
N ALA A 328 0.58 -16.27 13.45
CA ALA A 328 -0.84 -16.53 13.17
C ALA A 328 -1.26 -16.03 11.78
N THR A 329 -0.65 -14.94 11.28
CA THR A 329 -1.06 -14.31 10.02
C THR A 329 -0.26 -14.73 8.79
N ILE A 330 0.95 -15.28 8.96
CA ILE A 330 1.84 -15.58 7.81
C ILE A 330 1.22 -16.61 6.86
N LEU A 331 0.61 -17.67 7.38
CA LEU A 331 0.02 -18.73 6.56
C LEU A 331 -1.23 -18.22 5.79
N PRO A 332 -2.18 -17.50 6.41
CA PRO A 332 -3.24 -16.81 5.67
C PRO A 332 -2.72 -15.87 4.59
N VAL A 333 -1.67 -15.10 4.87
CA VAL A 333 -1.08 -14.16 3.89
C VAL A 333 -0.46 -14.90 2.71
N LEU A 334 0.29 -15.98 2.95
CA LEU A 334 0.84 -16.83 1.88
C LEU A 334 -0.28 -17.46 1.03
N PHE A 335 -1.36 -17.91 1.66
CA PHE A 335 -2.52 -18.44 0.96
C PHE A 335 -3.21 -17.39 0.07
N MET A 336 -3.42 -16.18 0.60
CA MET A 336 -3.98 -15.09 -0.21
C MET A 336 -3.04 -14.72 -1.37
N CYS A 337 -1.74 -14.70 -1.14
CA CYS A 337 -0.73 -14.45 -2.17
C CYS A 337 -0.76 -15.52 -3.28
N LEU A 338 -0.89 -16.80 -2.90
CA LEU A 338 -1.08 -17.90 -3.85
C LEU A 338 -2.35 -17.71 -4.68
N LEU A 339 -3.46 -17.31 -4.04
CA LEU A 339 -4.71 -17.05 -4.75
C LEU A 339 -4.57 -15.90 -5.74
N VAL A 340 -3.86 -14.82 -5.39
CA VAL A 340 -3.53 -13.74 -6.33
C VAL A 340 -2.75 -14.29 -7.52
N GLY A 341 -1.81 -15.20 -7.30
CA GLY A 341 -1.02 -15.81 -8.37
C GLY A 341 -1.89 -16.66 -9.30
N ILE A 342 -2.82 -17.44 -8.74
CA ILE A 342 -3.79 -18.23 -9.52
C ILE A 342 -4.69 -17.30 -10.34
N LEU A 343 -5.21 -16.23 -9.73
CA LEU A 343 -6.02 -15.23 -10.44
C LEU A 343 -5.21 -14.53 -11.54
N SER A 344 -3.92 -14.27 -11.31
CA SER A 344 -3.03 -13.68 -12.30
C SER A 344 -2.83 -14.61 -13.49
N MET A 345 -2.72 -15.92 -13.27
CA MET A 345 -2.69 -16.90 -14.36
C MET A 345 -4.00 -16.87 -15.15
N ILE A 346 -5.14 -16.84 -14.45
CA ILE A 346 -6.46 -16.77 -15.10
C ILE A 346 -6.57 -15.52 -15.96
N PHE A 347 -6.29 -14.33 -15.43
CA PHE A 347 -6.44 -13.07 -16.18
C PHE A 347 -5.50 -12.91 -17.38
N ILE A 348 -4.41 -13.68 -17.43
CA ILE A 348 -3.43 -13.62 -18.52
C ILE A 348 -3.73 -14.68 -19.60
N TYR A 349 -4.23 -15.85 -19.22
CA TYR A 349 -4.40 -16.98 -20.14
C TYR A 349 -5.85 -17.27 -20.56
N LEU A 350 -6.84 -16.75 -19.83
CA LEU A 350 -8.26 -16.88 -20.11
C LEU A 350 -8.87 -15.49 -20.35
#